data_AF-A0A955D397-F1
#
_entry.id   AF-A0A955D397-F1
#
_cell.length_a   1.000
_cell.length_b   1.000
_cell.length_c   1.000
_cell.angle_alpha   90.00
_cell.angle_beta   90.00
_cell.angle_gamma   90.00
#
_symmetry.space_group_name_H-M   'P 1'
#
loop_
_entity.id
_entity.type
_entity.pdbx_description
1 polymer ?
#
loop_
_entity_poly.entity_id
_entity_poly.type
_entity_poly.pdbx_seq_one_letter_code
_entity_poly.pdbx_strand_id
1 'polypeptide(L)'
;MSASPRMAIAACSGLAAFAVAIFAGLGVGNDGLSIILRAIVCMAVCWVLGFAAGTVGMHVLREHVEGVKAREPLEVEMEEAEEAVEEEEPIEV
;
A
#
# COMPACT_ATOMS: atom_id res chain seq x y z
N MET A 1 -14.38 -14.28 4.75
CA MET A 1 -14.22 -12.84 5.04
C MET A 1 -12.88 -12.41 4.45
N SER A 2 -12.87 -11.84 3.24
CA SER A 2 -11.64 -11.43 2.55
C SER A 2 -11.08 -10.16 3.19
N ALA A 3 -9.88 -10.25 3.78
CA ALA A 3 -9.22 -9.10 4.39
C ALA A 3 -8.84 -8.09 3.30
N SER A 4 -9.34 -6.87 3.40
CA SER A 4 -8.99 -5.79 2.46
C SER A 4 -7.54 -5.35 2.71
N PRO A 5 -6.70 -5.16 1.68
CA PRO A 5 -5.28 -4.76 1.83
C PRO A 5 -5.08 -3.54 2.73
N ARG A 6 -6.01 -2.57 2.70
CA ARG A 6 -6.06 -1.43 3.62
C ARG A 6 -6.03 -1.80 5.09
N MET A 7 -6.81 -2.81 5.47
CA MET A 7 -6.89 -3.24 6.87
C MET A 7 -5.58 -3.89 7.32
N ALA A 8 -4.90 -4.64 6.45
CA ALA A 8 -3.61 -5.23 6.77
C ALA A 8 -2.55 -4.15 7.01
N ILE A 9 -2.48 -3.13 6.15
CA ILE A 9 -1.53 -2.01 6.29
C ILE A 9 -1.83 -1.18 7.54
N ALA A 10 -3.11 -0.87 7.81
CA ALA A 10 -3.53 -0.14 9.00
C ALA A 10 -3.24 -0.92 10.30
N ALA A 11 -3.45 -2.24 10.29
CA ALA A 11 -3.16 -3.10 11.43
C ALA A 11 -1.65 -3.19 11.70
N CYS A 12 -0.83 -3.50 10.69
CA CYS A 12 0.61 -3.63 10.84
C CYS A 12 1.28 -2.32 11.28
N SER A 13 0.87 -1.19 10.71
CA SER A 13 1.40 0.13 11.09
C SER A 13 1.02 0.52 12.52
N GLY A 14 -0.24 0.31 12.92
CA GLY A 14 -0.69 0.55 14.30
C GLY A 14 0.06 -0.33 15.32
N LEU A 15 0.31 -1.59 14.97
CA LEU A 15 1.01 -2.55 15.85
C LEU A 15 2.50 -2.21 15.99
N ALA A 16 3.16 -1.80 14.90
CA ALA A 16 4.55 -1.34 14.93
C ALA A 16 4.73 -0.08 15.78
N ALA A 17 3.83 0.90 15.64
CA ALA A 17 3.86 2.13 16.43
C ALA A 17 3.61 1.88 17.92
N PHE A 18 2.68 0.97 18.25
CA PHE A 18 2.43 0.54 19.64
C PHE A 18 3.68 -0.09 20.26
N ALA A 19 4.37 -0.96 19.52
CA ALA A 19 5.61 -1.59 19.98
C ALA A 19 6.69 -0.54 20.27
N VAL A 20 6.93 0.39 19.35
CA VAL A 20 7.92 1.47 19.52
C VAL A 20 7.58 2.36 20.73
N ALA A 21 6.30 2.69 20.94
CA ALA A 21 5.87 3.50 22.09
C ALA A 21 6.09 2.80 23.44
N ILE A 22 5.86 1.47 23.52
CA ILE A 22 6.15 0.68 24.71
C ILE A 22 7.64 0.69 25.01
N PHE A 23 8.49 0.41 24.02
CA PHE A 23 9.95 0.38 24.21
C PHE A 23 10.52 1.75 24.59
N ALA A 24 10.01 2.83 23.98
CA ALA A 24 10.40 4.19 24.32
C ALA A 24 9.97 4.58 25.75
N GLY A 25 8.80 4.12 26.21
CA GLY A 25 8.28 4.42 27.55
C GLY A 25 9.00 3.67 28.68
N LEU A 26 9.41 2.42 28.44
CA LEU A 26 10.16 1.59 29.39
C LEU A 26 11.56 2.16 29.71
N GLY A 27 12.17 2.90 28.79
CA GLY A 27 13.51 3.48 28.97
C GLY A 27 13.60 4.60 30.02
N VAL A 28 12.47 5.18 30.46
CA VAL A 28 12.45 6.36 31.35
C VAL A 28 12.19 6.01 32.82
N GLY A 29 11.88 4.74 33.16
CA GLY A 29 11.63 4.33 34.55
C GLY A 29 10.36 4.94 35.16
N ASN A 30 9.42 5.35 34.31
CA ASN A 30 8.16 5.96 34.72
C ASN A 30 7.20 4.92 35.32
N ASP A 31 6.29 5.39 36.18
CA ASP A 31 5.29 4.55 36.82
C ASP A 31 4.45 3.78 35.78
N GLY A 32 4.29 2.46 35.94
CA GLY A 32 3.84 1.57 34.85
C GLY A 32 2.46 1.93 34.30
N LEU A 33 1.58 2.45 35.14
CA LEU A 33 0.23 2.90 34.75
C LEU A 33 0.28 4.12 33.81
N SER A 34 1.24 5.02 34.01
CA SER A 34 1.46 6.19 33.13
C SER A 34 1.96 5.79 31.74
N ILE A 35 2.78 4.74 31.67
CA ILE A 35 3.31 4.21 30.40
C ILE A 35 2.18 3.58 29.59
N ILE A 36 1.31 2.80 30.23
CA ILE A 36 0.17 2.15 29.56
C ILE A 36 -0.78 3.18 28.95
N LEU A 37 -1.15 4.22 29.70
CA LEU A 37 -2.02 5.28 29.17
C LEU A 37 -1.40 6.00 27.97
N ARG A 38 -0.10 6.32 28.05
CA ARG A 38 0.61 6.98 26.95
C ARG A 38 0.74 6.08 25.73
N ALA A 39 0.96 4.78 25.93
CA ALA A 39 1.01 3.79 24.86
C ALA A 39 -0.35 3.64 24.15
N ILE A 40 -1.47 3.64 24.88
CA ILE A 40 -2.82 3.61 24.31
C ILE A 40 -3.08 4.86 23.47
N VAL A 41 -2.72 6.05 23.95
CA VAL A 41 -2.88 7.30 23.20
C VAL A 41 -2.01 7.30 21.94
N CYS A 42 -0.74 6.89 22.04
CA CYS A 42 0.12 6.73 20.86
C CYS A 42 -0.45 5.72 19.86
N MET A 43 -0.99 4.59 20.33
CA MET A 43 -1.64 3.59 19.48
C MET A 43 -2.82 4.19 18.72
N ALA A 44 -3.68 4.96 19.41
CA ALA A 44 -4.82 5.62 18.78
C ALA A 44 -4.39 6.63 17.72
N VAL A 45 -3.41 7.48 18.02
CA VAL A 45 -2.90 8.49 17.08
C VAL A 45 -2.24 7.83 15.87
N CYS A 46 -1.38 6.84 16.08
CA CYS A 46 -0.73 6.13 14.98
C CYS A 46 -1.71 5.27 14.18
N TRP A 47 -2.76 4.73 14.79
CA TRP A 47 -3.82 4.05 14.05
C TRP A 47 -4.55 5.01 13.11
N VAL A 48 -4.88 6.22 13.57
CA VAL A 48 -5.49 7.26 12.71
C VAL A 48 -4.55 7.66 11.58
N LEU A 49 -3.26 7.89 11.87
CA LEU A 49 -2.26 8.25 10.87
C LEU A 49 -2.03 7.13 9.85
N GLY A 50 -1.93 5.88 10.30
CA GLY A 50 -1.77 4.70 9.44
C GLY A 50 -3.00 4.47 8.55
N PHE A 51 -4.20 4.69 9.09
CA PHE A 51 -5.44 4.64 8.31
C PHE A 51 -5.46 5.72 7.22
N ALA A 52 -5.10 6.97 7.57
CA ALA A 52 -5.03 8.07 6.61
C ALA A 52 -3.96 7.85 5.53
N ALA A 53 -2.78 7.35 5.90
CA ALA A 53 -1.74 6.99 4.94
C ALA A 53 -2.20 5.84 4.00
N GLY A 54 -2.89 4.84 4.55
CA GLY A 54 -3.43 3.72 3.77
C GLY A 54 -4.56 4.11 2.81
N THR A 55 -5.41 5.08 3.16
CA THR A 55 -6.43 5.60 2.24
C THR A 55 -5.81 6.36 1.08
N VAL A 56 -4.82 7.22 1.34
CA VAL A 56 -4.07 7.93 0.30
C VAL A 56 -3.32 6.96 -0.60
N GLY A 57 -2.63 5.98 -0.03
CA GLY A 57 -1.90 4.96 -0.79
C GLY A 57 -2.79 4.15 -1.72
N MET A 58 -3.99 3.75 -1.28
CA MET A 58 -4.96 3.09 -2.16
C MET A 58 -5.51 4.00 -3.25
N HIS A 59 -5.59 5.30 -3.00
CA HIS A 59 -6.05 6.23 -4.02
C HIS A 59 -5.03 6.33 -5.15
N VAL A 60 -3.75 6.51 -4.81
CA VAL A 60 -2.64 6.53 -5.77
C VAL A 60 -2.51 5.19 -6.49
N LEU A 61 -2.61 4.08 -5.76
CA LEU A 61 -2.52 2.75 -6.36
C LEU A 61 -3.67 2.49 -7.33
N ARG A 62 -4.88 2.92 -7.00
CA ARG A 62 -6.03 2.77 -7.90
C ARG A 62 -5.84 3.57 -9.19
N GLU A 63 -5.35 4.80 -9.07
CA GLU A 63 -5.03 5.64 -10.23
C GLU A 63 -3.94 5.03 -11.11
N HIS A 64 -2.91 4.42 -10.51
CA HIS A 64 -1.86 3.71 -11.25
C HIS A 64 -2.38 2.43 -11.92
N VAL A 65 -3.21 1.64 -11.22
CA VAL A 65 -3.80 0.41 -11.78
C VAL A 65 -4.74 0.75 -12.94
N GLU A 66 -5.56 1.79 -12.80
CA GLU A 66 -6.43 2.28 -13.87
C GLU A 66 -5.60 2.82 -15.06
N GLY A 67 -4.49 3.51 -14.78
CA GLY A 67 -3.57 4.01 -15.82
C GLY A 67 -2.83 2.91 -16.57
N VAL A 68 -2.40 1.85 -15.89
CA VAL A 68 -1.76 0.68 -16.52
C VAL A 68 -2.77 -0.10 -17.35
N LYS A 69 -3.96 -0.36 -16.79
CA LYS A 69 -5.01 -1.09 -17.48
C LYS A 69 -5.57 -0.35 -18.70
N ALA A 70 -5.46 0.97 -18.74
CA ALA A 70 -5.80 1.76 -19.93
C ALA A 70 -4.73 1.69 -21.03
N ARG A 71 -3.50 1.28 -20.72
CA ARG A 71 -2.39 1.12 -21.67
C ARG A 71 -2.27 -0.31 -22.19
N GLU A 72 -2.59 -1.30 -21.35
CA GLU A 72 -2.63 -2.72 -21.71
C GLU A 72 -3.41 -3.01 -23.01
N PRO A 73 -4.62 -2.48 -23.27
CA PRO A 73 -5.31 -2.73 -24.54
C PRO A 73 -4.60 -2.11 -25.75
N LEU A 74 -3.89 -0.99 -25.56
CA LEU A 74 -3.15 -0.34 -26.64
C LEU A 74 -1.85 -1.08 -26.97
N GLU A 75 -1.19 -1.67 -25.97
CA GLU A 75 0.00 -2.50 -26.18
C GLU A 75 -0.37 -3.78 -26.93
N VAL A 76 -1.51 -4.41 -26.61
CA VAL A 76 -2.00 -5.61 -27.32
C VAL A 76 -2.42 -5.29 -28.76
N GLU A 77 -3.13 -4.18 -29.00
CA GLU A 77 -3.49 -3.76 -30.37
C GLU A 77 -2.26 -3.38 -31.22
N MET A 78 -1.22 -2.80 -30.61
CA MET A 78 0.04 -2.48 -31.29
C MET A 78 0.86 -3.74 -31.59
N GLU A 79 0.91 -4.70 -30.66
CA GLU A 79 1.59 -5.99 -30.85
C GLU A 79 0.91 -6.80 -31.96
N GLU A 80 -0.43 -6.89 -31.97
CA GLU A 80 -1.19 -7.54 -33.05
C GLU A 80 -1.02 -6.84 -34.41
N ALA A 81 -0.92 -5.51 -34.43
CA ALA A 81 -0.69 -4.75 -35.66
C ALA A 81 0.76 -4.90 -36.17
N GLU A 82 1.75 -5.02 -35.29
CA GLU A 82 3.15 -5.25 -35.64
C GLU A 82 3.36 -6.69 -36.15
N GLU A 83 2.71 -7.68 -35.53
CA GLU A 83 2.74 -9.09 -35.96
C GLU A 83 2.03 -9.28 -37.33
N ALA A 84 0.92 -8.58 -37.57
CA ALA A 84 0.24 -8.59 -38.87
C ALA A 84 1.05 -7.93 -39.99
N VAL A 85 1.89 -6.93 -39.65
CA VAL A 85 2.81 -6.29 -40.61
C VAL A 85 4.01 -7.19 -40.91
N GLU A 86 4.54 -7.93 -39.92
CA GLU A 86 5.59 -8.93 -40.15
C GLU A 86 5.10 -10.13 -40.98
N GLU A 87 3.85 -10.58 -40.84
CA GLU A 87 3.30 -11.65 -41.68
C GLU A 87 2.97 -11.19 -43.13
N GLU A 88 2.71 -9.90 -43.35
CA GLU A 88 2.45 -9.32 -44.67
C GLU A 88 3.70 -8.87 -45.45
N GLU A 89 4.92 -8.95 -44.88
CA GLU A 89 6.15 -8.79 -45.66
C GLU A 89 6.54 -10.13 -46.31
N PRO A 90 6.16 -10.41 -47.58
CA PRO A 90 6.65 -11.60 -48.26
C PRO A 90 8.15 -11.51 -48.37
N ILE A 91 8.82 -12.58 -47.95
CA ILE A 91 10.22 -12.86 -48.22
C ILE A 91 10.40 -12.87 -49.75
N GLU A 92 10.81 -11.74 -50.33
CA GLU A 92 11.32 -11.70 -51.71
C GLU A 92 12.76 -12.21 -51.73
N VAL A 93 12.96 -13.54 -51.79
CA VAL A 93 14.10 -14.18 -52.48
C VAL A 93 13.73 -15.57 -52.98
#